data_AF-A0A7Y4K1Y2-F1
#
_entry.id   AF-A0A7Y4K1Y2-F1
#
_cell.length_a   1.000
_cell.length_b   1.000
_cell.length_c   1.000
_cell.angle_alpha   90.00
_cell.angle_beta   90.00
_cell.angle_gamma   90.00
#
_symmetry.space_group_name_H-M   'P 1'
#
loop_
_entity.id
_entity.type
_entity.pdbx_description
1 polymer ?
#
loop_
_entity_poly.entity_id
_entity_poly.type
_entity_poly.pdbx_seq_one_letter_code
_entity_poly.pdbx_strand_id
1 'polypeptide(L)'
;KATFHNFDKSKYADGTYFDKYVTGDYQPQSDRVKELFEGIFIPSGQDWAELREKVMADGLYYQNRLAVAPNGSISYINDVSASIHPITQRIEERQEKKIGKIYYPAAGLATETIPFYKSAYDMDMR
;
A
#
# COMPACT_ATOMS: atom_id res chain seq x y z
N LYS A 1 -17.42 -24.18 -6.45
CA LYS A 1 -16.57 -23.06 -6.90
C LYS A 1 -17.46 -21.84 -7.09
N ALA A 2 -17.16 -20.73 -6.43
CA ALA A 2 -17.91 -19.49 -6.58
C ALA A 2 -16.98 -18.43 -7.15
N THR A 3 -17.32 -17.90 -8.31
CA THR A 3 -16.55 -16.87 -9.01
C THR A 3 -17.41 -15.64 -9.23
N PHE A 4 -16.79 -14.49 -9.44
CA PHE A 4 -17.55 -13.30 -9.84
C PHE A 4 -18.17 -13.49 -11.25
N HIS A 5 -19.25 -12.77 -11.51
CA HIS A 5 -19.96 -12.80 -12.79
C HIS A 5 -19.04 -12.42 -13.97
N ASN A 6 -19.03 -13.22 -15.05
CA ASN A 6 -18.14 -13.10 -16.21
C ASN A 6 -16.64 -13.30 -15.91
N PHE A 7 -16.28 -14.11 -14.92
CA PHE A 7 -14.87 -14.48 -14.66
C PHE A 7 -14.18 -15.03 -15.92
N ASP A 8 -14.86 -15.89 -16.67
CA ASP A 8 -14.40 -16.54 -17.91
C ASP A 8 -13.96 -15.55 -19.00
N LYS A 9 -14.47 -14.31 -18.97
CA LYS A 9 -14.12 -13.24 -19.93
C LYS A 9 -13.05 -12.29 -19.40
N SER A 10 -12.47 -12.58 -18.24
CA SER A 10 -11.49 -11.71 -17.57
C SER A 10 -10.06 -12.12 -17.87
N LYS A 11 -9.13 -11.17 -17.72
CA LYS A 11 -7.69 -11.42 -17.80
C LYS A 11 -7.16 -12.39 -16.72
N TYR A 12 -7.96 -12.68 -15.70
CA TYR A 12 -7.63 -13.69 -14.70
C TYR A 12 -7.89 -15.11 -15.21
N ALA A 13 -8.93 -15.29 -16.03
CA ALA A 13 -9.28 -16.59 -16.59
C ALA A 13 -8.37 -16.98 -17.76
N ASP A 14 -7.95 -16.02 -18.59
CA ASP A 14 -6.97 -16.26 -19.66
C ASP A 14 -5.51 -16.25 -19.17
N GLY A 15 -5.28 -15.86 -17.91
CA GLY A 15 -3.97 -15.83 -17.28
C GLY A 15 -3.10 -14.61 -17.60
N THR A 16 -3.48 -13.77 -18.58
CA THR A 16 -2.65 -12.63 -19.05
C THR A 16 -2.48 -11.53 -18.00
N TYR A 17 -3.35 -11.49 -16.98
CA TYR A 17 -3.15 -10.62 -15.82
C TYR A 17 -1.79 -10.85 -15.13
N PHE A 18 -1.31 -12.10 -15.15
CA PHE A 18 -0.13 -12.55 -14.43
C PHE A 18 1.17 -12.38 -15.21
N ASP A 19 1.14 -12.12 -16.52
CA ASP A 19 2.35 -12.10 -17.37
C ASP A 19 3.42 -11.14 -16.86
N LYS A 20 3.00 -9.96 -16.41
CA LYS A 20 3.92 -8.96 -15.82
C LYS A 20 4.57 -9.44 -14.53
N TYR A 21 3.90 -10.30 -13.75
CA TYR A 21 4.39 -10.82 -12.48
C TYR A 21 5.29 -12.04 -12.66
N VAL A 22 4.99 -12.87 -13.66
CA VAL A 22 5.82 -14.04 -14.00
C VAL A 22 7.14 -13.60 -14.65
N THR A 23 7.10 -12.58 -15.52
CA THR A 23 8.28 -12.08 -16.23
C THR A 23 9.01 -10.93 -15.52
N GLY A 24 8.35 -10.27 -14.57
CA GLY A 24 8.91 -9.16 -13.80
C GLY A 24 9.81 -9.62 -12.66
N ASP A 25 10.81 -8.80 -12.35
CA ASP A 25 11.61 -8.92 -11.13
C ASP A 25 11.15 -7.86 -10.12
N TYR A 26 10.42 -8.31 -9.10
CA TYR A 26 9.90 -7.48 -8.01
C TYR A 26 10.67 -7.69 -6.69
N GLN A 27 11.90 -8.19 -6.76
CA GLN A 27 12.75 -8.35 -5.58
C GLN A 27 13.33 -7.00 -5.12
N PRO A 28 13.56 -6.81 -3.81
CA PRO A 28 14.25 -5.62 -3.29
C PRO A 28 15.62 -5.42 -3.92
N GLN A 29 15.84 -4.23 -4.48
CA GLN A 29 17.05 -3.93 -5.23
C GLN A 29 18.20 -3.44 -4.34
N SER A 30 17.91 -2.68 -3.27
CA SER A 30 18.91 -2.19 -2.34
C SER A 30 19.05 -3.10 -1.13
N ASP A 31 20.27 -3.20 -0.59
CA ASP A 31 20.54 -4.03 0.58
C ASP A 31 19.75 -3.57 1.80
N ARG A 32 19.58 -2.26 1.96
CA ARG A 32 18.74 -1.70 3.01
C ARG A 32 17.29 -2.16 2.92
N VAL A 33 16.72 -2.27 1.72
CA VAL A 33 15.33 -2.77 1.58
C VAL A 33 15.27 -4.28 1.75
N LYS A 34 16.30 -5.04 1.33
CA LYS A 34 16.38 -6.48 1.61
C LYS A 34 16.35 -6.77 3.11
N GLU A 35 17.11 -6.02 3.91
CA GLU A 35 17.09 -6.12 5.38
C GLU A 35 15.69 -5.91 5.97
N LEU A 36 14.91 -4.95 5.44
CA LEU A 36 13.55 -4.68 5.93
C LEU A 36 12.58 -5.84 5.70
N PHE A 37 12.88 -6.73 4.75
CA PHE A 37 12.08 -7.92 4.45
C PHE A 37 12.70 -9.22 5.00
N GLU A 38 13.71 -9.13 5.88
CA GLU A 38 14.29 -10.32 6.50
C GLU A 38 13.22 -11.15 7.23
N GLY A 39 13.19 -12.46 6.96
CA GLY A 39 12.17 -13.36 7.51
C GLY A 39 10.79 -13.26 6.85
N ILE A 40 10.60 -12.38 5.87
CA ILE A 40 9.36 -12.23 5.10
C ILE A 40 9.56 -12.83 3.71
N PHE A 41 8.70 -13.79 3.35
CA PHE A 41 8.68 -14.36 2.01
C PHE A 41 8.25 -13.33 0.96
N ILE A 42 9.07 -13.16 -0.08
CA ILE A 42 8.77 -12.31 -1.23
C ILE A 42 8.53 -13.21 -2.45
N PRO A 43 7.33 -13.19 -3.05
CA PRO A 43 7.01 -14.04 -4.20
C PRO A 43 7.96 -13.83 -5.38
N SER A 44 8.49 -14.94 -5.91
CA SER A 44 9.24 -15.00 -7.16
C SER A 44 8.32 -15.11 -8.38
N GLY A 45 8.89 -14.98 -9.59
CA GLY A 45 8.15 -15.23 -10.83
C GLY A 45 7.55 -16.64 -10.91
N GLN A 46 8.22 -17.64 -10.31
CA GLN A 46 7.71 -19.01 -10.24
C GLN A 46 6.48 -19.12 -9.33
N ASP A 47 6.51 -18.46 -8.17
CA ASP A 47 5.36 -18.44 -7.25
C ASP A 47 4.14 -17.78 -7.91
N TRP A 48 4.37 -16.73 -8.71
CA TRP A 48 3.34 -16.11 -9.52
C TRP A 48 2.80 -17.01 -10.63
N ALA A 49 3.66 -17.82 -11.26
CA ALA A 49 3.24 -18.79 -12.26
C ALA A 49 2.35 -19.87 -11.64
N GLU A 50 2.72 -20.39 -10.46
CA GLU A 50 1.88 -21.34 -9.72
C GLU A 50 0.55 -20.75 -9.29
N LEU A 51 0.54 -19.47 -8.86
CA LEU A 51 -0.69 -18.76 -8.53
C LEU A 51 -1.59 -18.59 -9.75
N ARG A 52 -1.02 -18.29 -10.93
CA ARG A 52 -1.78 -18.17 -12.20
C ARG A 52 -2.54 -19.46 -12.48
N GLU A 53 -1.88 -20.61 -12.44
CA GLU A 53 -2.52 -21.91 -12.72
C GLU A 53 -3.65 -22.20 -11.72
N LYS A 54 -3.44 -21.91 -10.43
CA LYS A 54 -4.48 -22.06 -9.39
C LYS A 54 -5.68 -21.16 -9.65
N VAL A 55 -5.46 -19.89 -10.00
CA VAL A 55 -6.55 -18.93 -10.27
C VAL A 55 -7.31 -19.30 -11.53
N MET A 56 -6.64 -19.77 -12.58
CA MET A 56 -7.31 -20.25 -13.79
C MET A 56 -8.15 -21.50 -13.51
N ALA A 57 -7.66 -22.42 -12.67
CA ALA A 57 -8.37 -23.65 -12.33
C ALA A 57 -9.55 -23.44 -11.37
N ASP A 58 -9.39 -22.63 -10.33
CA ASP A 58 -10.37 -22.48 -9.25
C ASP A 58 -11.24 -21.23 -9.37
N GLY A 59 -10.78 -20.26 -10.14
CA GLY A 59 -11.42 -18.97 -10.33
C GLY A 59 -11.19 -18.00 -9.18
N LEU A 60 -11.79 -16.81 -9.30
CA LEU A 60 -11.67 -15.75 -8.30
C LEU A 60 -13.06 -15.28 -7.85
N TYR A 61 -13.25 -15.14 -6.54
CA TYR A 61 -14.54 -14.75 -5.97
C TYR A 61 -14.86 -13.25 -6.17
N TYR A 62 -13.87 -12.37 -6.03
CA TYR A 62 -14.04 -10.93 -6.14
C TYR A 62 -13.45 -10.39 -7.45
N GLN A 63 -14.24 -9.62 -8.19
CA GLN A 63 -13.78 -8.98 -9.42
C GLN A 63 -12.68 -7.93 -9.17
N ASN A 64 -12.84 -7.15 -8.10
CA ASN A 64 -11.92 -6.10 -7.67
C ASN A 64 -11.57 -6.31 -6.19
N ARG A 65 -10.31 -6.06 -5.82
CA ARG A 65 -9.78 -6.42 -4.49
C ARG A 65 -9.04 -5.29 -3.79
N LEU A 66 -8.29 -4.48 -4.55
CA LEU A 66 -7.41 -3.46 -4.01
C LEU A 66 -7.86 -2.10 -4.48
N ALA A 67 -8.07 -1.19 -3.53
CA ALA A 67 -8.27 0.22 -3.75
C ALA A 67 -7.66 0.96 -2.56
N VAL A 68 -6.91 2.02 -2.83
CA VAL A 68 -6.29 2.83 -1.78
C VAL A 68 -7.14 4.09 -1.59
N ALA A 69 -7.89 4.14 -0.50
CA ALA A 69 -8.71 5.29 -0.14
C ALA A 69 -7.98 6.20 0.86
N PRO A 70 -8.40 7.47 0.99
CA PRO A 70 -8.02 8.31 2.13
C PRO A 70 -8.51 7.70 3.46
N ASN A 71 -7.68 7.73 4.50
CA ASN A 71 -7.97 7.19 5.84
C ASN A 71 -8.21 8.30 6.89
N GLY A 72 -8.96 9.35 6.53
CA GLY A 72 -9.16 10.61 7.26
C GLY A 72 -9.12 10.55 8.80
N SER A 73 -10.25 10.44 9.49
CA SER A 73 -10.26 10.45 10.96
C SER A 73 -9.72 9.17 11.59
N ILE A 74 -9.75 8.05 10.86
CA ILE A 74 -9.30 6.75 11.35
C ILE A 74 -7.77 6.67 11.45
N SER A 75 -7.02 7.53 10.74
CA SER A 75 -5.56 7.61 10.85
C SER A 75 -5.11 8.07 12.24
N TYR A 76 -5.82 9.03 12.84
CA TYR A 76 -5.50 9.51 14.19
C TYR A 76 -5.68 8.42 15.26
N ILE A 77 -6.70 7.56 15.11
CA ILE A 77 -6.95 6.45 16.04
C ILE A 77 -5.85 5.40 15.94
N ASN A 78 -5.34 5.15 14.73
CA ASN A 78 -4.30 4.14 14.49
C ASN A 78 -2.87 4.68 14.62
N ASP A 79 -2.72 5.98 14.90
CA ASP A 79 -1.43 6.67 14.96
C ASP A 79 -0.58 6.47 13.69
N VAL A 80 -1.17 6.73 12.53
CA VAL A 80 -0.52 6.59 11.21
C VAL A 80 -0.71 7.83 10.34
N SER A 81 0.10 7.95 9.29
CA SER A 81 -0.08 9.00 8.28
C SER A 81 -1.33 8.81 7.41
N ALA A 82 -1.70 9.87 6.70
CA ALA A 82 -2.85 9.87 5.81
C ALA A 82 -2.58 9.08 4.52
N SER A 83 -3.05 7.83 4.47
CA SER A 83 -2.90 6.90 3.35
C SER A 83 -1.42 6.71 2.99
N ILE A 84 -1.12 6.46 1.73
CA ILE A 84 0.26 6.33 1.21
C ILE A 84 0.86 7.65 0.73
N HIS A 85 0.18 8.78 0.95
CA HIS A 85 0.65 10.09 0.52
C HIS A 85 1.66 10.66 1.54
N PRO A 86 2.54 11.58 1.11
CA PRO A 86 3.35 12.34 2.04
C PRO A 86 2.50 13.14 3.01
N ILE A 87 3.02 13.36 4.22
CA ILE A 87 2.36 14.21 5.21
C ILE A 87 2.22 15.66 4.71
N THR A 88 1.14 16.34 5.06
CA THR A 88 0.96 17.76 4.69
C THR A 88 1.60 18.70 5.70
N GLN A 89 1.58 18.33 6.98
CA GLN A 89 2.15 19.11 8.08
C GLN A 89 2.87 18.17 9.05
N ARG A 90 3.99 18.63 9.62
CA ARG A 90 4.68 17.89 10.70
C ARG A 90 3.89 17.90 12.00
N ILE A 91 3.28 19.04 12.31
CA ILE A 91 2.37 19.21 13.44
C ILE A 91 1.10 19.80 12.88
N GLU A 92 0.03 19.03 12.94
CA GLU A 92 -1.29 19.44 12.49
C GLU A 92 -1.96 20.26 13.59
N GLU A 93 -2.36 21.49 13.27
CA GLU A 93 -3.21 22.30 14.14
C GLU A 93 -4.69 22.07 13.80
N ARG A 94 -5.51 21.77 14.81
CA ARG A 94 -6.97 21.65 14.71
C ARG A 94 -7.65 22.52 15.74
N GLN A 95 -8.70 23.21 15.32
CA GLN A 95 -9.57 23.95 16.23
C GLN A 95 -10.69 23.03 16.71
N GLU A 96 -10.81 22.87 18.02
CA GLU A 96 -11.88 22.14 18.66
C GLU A 96 -12.75 23.05 19.54
N LYS A 97 -14.07 22.89 19.42
CA LYS A 97 -15.06 23.86 19.91
C LYS A 97 -15.00 24.11 21.42
N LYS A 98 -14.62 23.11 22.21
CA LYS A 98 -14.67 23.17 23.69
C LYS A 98 -13.34 23.48 24.36
N ILE A 99 -12.23 23.15 23.71
CA ILE A 99 -10.89 23.19 24.32
C ILE A 99 -9.90 24.09 23.57
N GLY A 100 -10.32 24.73 22.48
CA GLY A 100 -9.49 25.66 21.73
C GLY A 100 -8.71 24.97 20.63
N LYS A 101 -7.38 24.93 20.71
CA LYS A 101 -6.51 24.34 19.68
C LYS A 101 -5.92 23.02 20.16
N ILE A 102 -5.82 22.06 19.24
CA ILE A 102 -5.16 20.78 19.41
C ILE A 102 -4.00 20.72 18.42
N TYR A 103 -2.86 20.21 18.90
CA TYR A 103 -1.67 19.99 18.09
C TYR A 103 -1.41 18.49 18.00
N TYR A 104 -1.42 17.95 16.79
CA TYR A 104 -1.17 16.55 16.53
C TYR A 104 0.14 16.40 15.73
N PRO A 105 1.26 16.01 16.38
CA PRO A 105 2.49 15.70 15.66
C PRO A 105 2.28 14.44 14.79
N ALA A 106 2.93 14.41 13.63
CA ALA A 106 2.93 13.21 12.79
C ALA A 106 3.47 12.00 13.57
N ALA A 107 2.87 10.83 13.38
CA ALA A 107 3.28 9.59 14.04
C ALA A 107 4.78 9.34 13.85
N GLY A 108 5.52 9.15 14.95
CA GLY A 108 6.97 8.92 14.97
C GLY A 108 7.86 10.18 14.82
N LEU A 109 7.27 11.39 14.82
CA LEU A 109 8.02 12.63 14.76
C LEU A 109 8.81 12.86 16.07
N ALA A 110 10.12 12.99 15.94
CA ALA A 110 11.06 13.30 17.01
C ALA A 110 12.20 14.17 16.46
N THR A 111 12.99 14.81 17.32
CA THR A 111 14.10 15.69 16.91
C THR A 111 15.02 15.03 15.88
N GLU A 112 15.37 13.76 16.11
CA GLU A 112 16.24 12.95 15.25
C GLU A 112 15.59 12.62 13.89
N THR A 113 14.26 12.50 13.85
CA THR A 113 13.51 12.02 12.67
C THR A 113 12.91 13.14 11.83
N ILE A 114 12.87 14.38 12.32
CA ILE A 114 12.36 15.57 11.61
C ILE A 114 12.79 15.65 10.13
N PRO A 115 14.06 15.36 9.76
CA PRO A 115 14.50 15.42 8.36
C PRO A 115 13.73 14.48 7.42
N PHE A 116 13.19 13.36 7.93
CA PHE A 116 12.45 12.39 7.14
C PHE A 116 10.97 12.77 6.93
N TYR A 117 10.43 13.69 7.72
CA TYR A 117 9.05 14.17 7.62
C TYR A 117 8.98 15.44 6.75
N LYS A 118 9.30 15.30 5.47
CA LYS A 118 9.16 16.38 4.49
C LYS A 118 7.69 16.58 4.13
N SER A 119 7.21 17.83 4.10
CA SER A 119 5.83 18.13 3.71
C SER A 119 5.63 17.80 2.23
N ALA A 120 4.44 17.32 1.89
CA ALA A 120 3.98 17.17 0.52
C ALA A 120 4.20 18.45 -0.30
N TYR A 121 3.97 19.63 0.30
CA TYR A 121 4.14 20.92 -0.41
C TYR A 121 5.59 21.25 -0.77
N ASP A 122 6.57 20.62 -0.11
CA ASP A 122 7.98 20.85 -0.36
C ASP A 122 8.57 19.79 -1.33
N MET A 123 7.79 18.78 -1.70
CA MET A 123 8.22 17.69 -2.58
C MET A 123 8.08 18.06 -4.07
N ASP A 124 8.94 17.47 -4.89
CA ASP A 124 8.74 17.49 -6.34
C ASP A 124 7.57 16.55 -6.68
N MET A 125 6.60 17.05 -7.45
CA MET A 125 5.37 16.33 -7.80
C MET A 125 5.51 15.49 -9.08
N ARG A 126 6.71 15.47 -9.69
CA ARG A 126 7.00 14.77 -10.94
C ARG A 126 7.52 13.36 -10.72
#